data_AF-V5FTR5-F1
#
_entry.id   AF-V5FTR5-F1
#
_cell.length_a   1.000
_cell.length_b   1.000
_cell.length_c   1.000
_cell.angle_alpha   90.00
_cell.angle_beta   90.00
_cell.angle_gamma   90.00
#
_symmetry.space_group_name_H-M   'P 1'
#
loop_
_entity.id
_entity.type
_entity.pdbx_description
1 polymer ?
#
loop_
_entity_poly.entity_id
_entity_poly.type
_entity_poly.pdbx_seq_one_letter_code
_entity_poly.pdbx_strand_id
1 'polypeptide(L)'
;VESERLDIFDFDFDFTKRESFWAVTVGLTIHWVSHTSINQGCTQKFLSVATLEESKRSVIYYCFGMVIMKTLSVLCGLAMYAKYSDCDPFTSKHVSRNDQLLPYYVMDVAGSIPGLSGLFI
;
A
#
# COMPACT_ATOMS: atom_id res chain seq x y z
N VAL A 1 13.00 8.06 20.81
CA VAL A 1 13.57 8.16 19.45
C VAL A 1 12.53 8.86 18.61
N GLU A 2 12.71 10.16 18.42
CA GLU A 2 11.84 10.97 17.56
C GLU A 2 12.32 10.69 16.14
N SER A 3 11.60 9.83 15.44
CA SER A 3 12.02 9.35 14.14
C SER A 3 11.80 10.44 13.10
N GLU A 4 12.84 11.17 12.72
CA GLU A 4 12.94 12.08 11.54
C GLU A 4 12.60 11.40 10.20
N ARG A 5 12.12 10.14 10.21
CA ARG A 5 11.77 9.33 9.04
C ARG A 5 10.32 9.49 8.58
N LEU A 6 9.42 10.05 9.40
CA LEU A 6 8.00 10.20 9.07
C LEU A 6 7.58 11.66 9.25
N ASP A 7 7.89 12.50 8.26
CA ASP A 7 7.31 13.84 8.16
C ASP A 7 6.01 13.80 7.36
N ILE A 8 4.92 13.46 8.04
CA ILE A 8 3.59 13.28 7.42
C ILE A 8 2.99 14.65 7.02
N PHE A 9 3.52 15.76 7.55
CA PHE A 9 2.92 17.08 7.49
C PHE A 9 3.81 18.14 6.82
N ASP A 10 4.68 17.74 5.87
CA ASP A 10 5.35 18.70 4.98
C ASP A 10 4.35 19.21 3.92
N PHE A 11 3.69 20.34 4.23
CA PHE A 11 2.70 21.01 3.37
C PHE A 11 3.32 21.95 2.33
N ASP A 12 4.62 21.85 2.07
CA ASP A 12 5.30 22.64 1.04
C ASP A 12 4.75 22.32 -0.36
N PHE A 13 4.56 23.35 -1.18
CA PHE A 13 4.04 23.25 -2.55
C PHE A 13 5.13 22.93 -3.58
N ASP A 14 6.37 22.70 -3.15
CA ASP A 14 7.43 22.24 -4.03
C ASP A 14 7.20 20.80 -4.49
N PHE A 15 6.81 20.64 -5.76
CA PHE A 15 6.62 19.35 -6.44
C PHE A 15 7.93 18.62 -6.78
N THR A 16 9.09 19.26 -6.54
CA THR A 16 10.42 18.62 -6.67
C THR A 16 10.70 17.71 -5.47
N LYS A 17 10.08 17.98 -4.31
CA LYS A 17 10.14 17.11 -3.14
C LYS A 17 9.34 15.83 -3.43
N ARG A 18 10.00 14.68 -3.26
CA ARG A 18 9.42 13.36 -3.58
C ARG A 18 8.25 12.98 -2.64
N GLU A 19 8.29 13.43 -1.39
CA GLU A 19 7.36 13.00 -0.34
C GLU A 19 6.62 14.17 0.34
N SER A 20 6.44 15.31 -0.34
CA SER A 20 5.58 16.38 0.20
C SER A 20 4.10 15.97 0.14
N PHE A 21 3.29 16.49 1.06
CA PHE A 21 1.86 16.19 1.14
C PHE A 21 1.16 16.42 -0.20
N TRP A 22 1.47 17.54 -0.87
CA TRP A 22 0.87 17.91 -2.15
C TRP A 22 1.37 17.06 -3.31
N ALA A 23 2.67 16.77 -3.40
CA ALA A 23 3.22 15.93 -4.46
C ALA A 23 2.66 14.51 -4.39
N VAL A 24 2.59 13.95 -3.18
CA VAL A 24 2.04 12.61 -2.93
C VAL A 24 0.55 12.59 -3.22
N THR A 25 -0.23 13.53 -2.67
CA THR A 25 -1.70 13.54 -2.87
C THR A 25 -2.06 13.68 -4.35
N VAL A 26 -1.51 14.68 -5.05
CA VAL A 26 -1.79 14.91 -6.47
C VAL A 26 -1.30 13.75 -7.33
N GLY A 27 -0.06 13.28 -7.10
CA GLY A 27 0.55 12.18 -7.84
C GLY A 27 -0.23 10.88 -7.70
N LEU A 28 -0.64 10.52 -6.48
CA LEU A 28 -1.48 9.35 -6.25
C LEU A 28 -2.86 9.52 -6.89
N THR A 29 -3.52 10.66 -6.74
CA THR A 29 -4.84 10.88 -7.34
C THR A 29 -4.80 10.68 -8.86
N ILE A 30 -3.82 11.26 -9.56
CA ILE A 30 -3.66 11.08 -11.01
C ILE A 30 -3.40 9.61 -11.35
N HIS A 31 -2.50 8.95 -10.61
CA HIS A 31 -2.19 7.54 -10.81
C HIS A 31 -3.44 6.65 -10.67
N TRP A 32 -4.26 6.89 -9.65
CA TRP A 32 -5.50 6.14 -9.40
C TRP A 32 -6.55 6.34 -10.49
N VAL A 33 -6.75 7.58 -10.94
CA VAL A 33 -7.65 7.90 -12.06
C VAL A 33 -7.17 7.20 -13.33
N SER A 34 -5.87 7.30 -13.64
CA SER A 34 -5.28 6.59 -14.79
C SER A 34 -5.48 5.07 -14.69
N HIS A 35 -5.25 4.49 -13.51
CA HIS A 35 -5.42 3.06 -13.29
C HIS A 35 -6.88 2.61 -13.43
N THR A 36 -7.85 3.44 -13.07
CA THR A 36 -9.27 3.06 -13.09
C THR A 36 -9.92 3.34 -14.45
N SER A 37 -9.53 4.42 -15.12
CA SER A 37 -10.17 4.91 -16.36
C SER A 37 -9.44 4.50 -17.64
N ILE A 38 -8.11 4.35 -17.58
CA ILE A 38 -7.27 4.11 -18.78
C ILE A 38 -6.80 2.65 -18.84
N ASN A 39 -6.58 2.01 -17.68
CA ASN A 39 -6.16 0.61 -17.66
C ASN A 39 -7.24 -0.26 -18.32
N GLN A 40 -6.88 -0.89 -19.43
CA GLN A 40 -7.77 -1.72 -20.22
C GLN A 40 -8.50 -2.77 -19.36
N GLY A 41 -7.79 -3.42 -18.42
CA GLY A 41 -8.36 -4.44 -17.56
C GLY A 41 -9.40 -3.90 -16.57
N CYS A 42 -9.23 -2.68 -16.06
CA CYS A 42 -10.24 -2.04 -15.21
C CYS A 42 -11.43 -1.55 -16.04
N THR A 43 -11.18 -0.86 -17.15
CA THR A 43 -12.23 -0.32 -18.01
C THR A 43 -13.12 -1.43 -18.58
N GLN A 44 -12.55 -2.56 -19.00
CA GLN A 44 -13.32 -3.70 -19.49
C GLN A 44 -14.26 -4.28 -18.42
N LYS A 45 -13.84 -4.35 -17.15
CA LYS A 45 -14.71 -4.81 -16.04
C LYS A 45 -15.90 -3.89 -15.83
N PHE A 46 -15.70 -2.58 -15.96
CA PHE A 46 -16.80 -1.61 -15.83
C PHE A 46 -17.75 -1.62 -17.02
N LEU A 47 -17.26 -1.99 -18.21
CA LEU A 47 -18.06 -2.15 -19.43
C LEU A 47 -18.82 -3.47 -19.51
N SER A 48 -18.43 -4.50 -18.77
CA SER A 48 -19.15 -5.79 -18.73
C SER A 48 -20.46 -5.76 -17.92
N VAL A 49 -20.73 -4.66 -17.22
CA VAL A 49 -21.94 -4.47 -16.41
C VAL A 49 -23.09 -3.99 -17.31
N ALA A 50 -24.31 -4.49 -17.06
CA ALA A 50 -25.47 -4.26 -17.93
C ALA A 50 -25.91 -2.80 -18.01
N THR A 51 -25.73 -2.02 -16.93
CA THR A 51 -26.20 -0.64 -16.85
C THR A 51 -25.11 0.32 -16.33
N LEU A 52 -25.22 1.59 -16.73
CA LEU A 52 -24.30 2.65 -16.27
C LEU A 52 -24.42 2.90 -14.76
N GLU A 53 -25.61 2.74 -14.19
CA GLU A 53 -25.84 2.94 -12.76
C GLU A 53 -25.14 1.88 -11.91
N GLU A 54 -25.23 0.61 -12.32
CA GLU A 54 -24.50 -0.49 -11.67
C GLU A 54 -22.99 -0.35 -11.85
N SER A 55 -22.53 0.13 -13.01
CA SER A 55 -21.12 0.43 -13.24
C SER A 55 -20.59 1.50 -12.28
N LYS A 56 -21.34 2.61 -12.10
CA LYS A 56 -21.01 3.66 -11.11
C LYS A 56 -20.96 3.12 -9.68
N ARG A 57 -21.96 2.32 -9.27
CA ARG A 57 -21.97 1.68 -7.95
C ARG A 57 -20.77 0.75 -7.75
N SER A 58 -20.39 0.00 -8.79
CA SER A 58 -19.24 -0.89 -8.76
C SER A 58 -17.93 -0.14 -8.54
N VAL A 59 -17.75 1.03 -9.17
CA VAL A 59 -16.59 1.91 -8.94
C VAL A 59 -16.55 2.40 -7.48
N ILE A 60 -17.70 2.76 -6.89
CA ILE A 60 -17.77 3.21 -5.49
C ILE A 60 -17.37 2.09 -4.53
N TYR A 61 -17.91 0.88 -4.72
CA TYR A 61 -17.53 -0.28 -3.90
C TYR A 61 -16.04 -0.63 -4.04
N TYR A 62 -15.51 -0.57 -5.26
CA TYR A 62 -14.09 -0.75 -5.52
C TYR A 62 -13.24 0.29 -4.77
N CYS A 63 -13.60 1.57 -4.86
CA CYS A 63 -12.90 2.65 -4.16
C CYS A 63 -12.87 2.42 -2.65
N PHE A 64 -14.02 2.09 -2.06
CA PHE A 64 -14.12 1.79 -0.63
C PHE A 64 -13.25 0.58 -0.21
N GLY A 65 -13.30 -0.52 -0.96
CA GLY A 65 -12.47 -1.70 -0.70
C GLY A 65 -10.98 -1.38 -0.80
N MET A 66 -10.58 -0.57 -1.77
CA MET A 66 -9.18 -0.15 -1.93
C MET A 66 -8.69 0.73 -0.76
N VAL A 67 -9.52 1.63 -0.24
CA VAL A 67 -9.18 2.45 0.93
C VAL A 67 -8.92 1.56 2.16
N ILE A 68 -9.78 0.56 2.40
CA ILE A 68 -9.59 -0.39 3.50
C ILE A 68 -8.29 -1.18 3.33
N MET A 69 -8.07 -1.76 2.14
CA MET A 69 -6.88 -2.56 1.86
C MET A 69 -5.58 -1.75 2.00
N LYS A 70 -5.57 -0.49 1.53
CA LYS A 70 -4.42 0.41 1.69
C LYS A 70 -4.18 0.77 3.14
N THR A 71 -5.25 1.06 3.90
CA THR A 71 -5.14 1.36 5.35
C THR A 71 -4.53 0.18 6.11
N LEU A 72 -5.01 -1.05 5.86
CA LEU A 72 -4.44 -2.26 6.46
C LEU A 72 -2.97 -2.46 6.08
N SER A 73 -2.61 -2.17 4.82
CA SER A 73 -1.23 -2.26 4.34
C SER A 73 -0.31 -1.27 5.06
N VAL A 74 -0.77 -0.02 5.27
CA VAL A 74 -0.02 1.00 6.03
C VAL A 74 0.13 0.59 7.50
N LEU A 75 -0.95 0.11 8.13
CA LEU A 75 -0.89 -0.38 9.50
C LEU A 75 0.08 -1.57 9.65
N CYS A 76 0.12 -2.47 8.67
CA CYS A 76 1.08 -3.57 8.62
C CYS A 76 2.53 -3.04 8.53
N GLY A 77 2.79 -2.08 7.64
CA GLY A 77 4.10 -1.43 7.53
C GLY A 77 4.52 -0.71 8.82
N LEU A 78 3.59 -0.04 9.51
CA LEU A 78 3.84 0.59 10.81
C LEU A 78 4.14 -0.44 11.90
N ALA A 79 3.42 -1.56 11.94
CA ALA A 79 3.67 -2.64 12.88
C ALA A 79 5.06 -3.27 12.65
N MET A 80 5.44 -3.49 11.39
CA MET A 80 6.79 -3.92 11.01
C MET A 80 7.86 -2.92 11.45
N TYR A 81 7.62 -1.62 11.19
CA TYR A 81 8.52 -0.55 11.59
C TYR A 81 8.73 -0.52 13.11
N ALA A 82 7.65 -0.66 13.89
CA ALA A 82 7.73 -0.71 15.35
C ALA A 82 8.52 -1.94 15.84
N LYS A 83 8.28 -3.11 15.24
CA LYS A 83 8.95 -4.38 15.59
C LYS A 83 10.46 -4.36 15.30
N TYR A 84 10.87 -3.77 14.18
CA TYR A 84 12.26 -3.73 13.72
C TYR A 84 12.93 -2.37 13.94
N SER A 85 12.41 -1.57 14.87
CA SER A 85 12.94 -0.23 15.17
C SER A 85 14.35 -0.28 15.77
N ASP A 86 14.63 -1.26 16.63
CA ASP A 86 15.94 -1.44 17.27
C ASP A 86 16.87 -2.39 16.50
N CYS A 87 16.32 -3.36 15.77
CA CYS A 87 17.07 -4.36 15.02
C CYS A 87 16.48 -4.55 13.63
N ASP A 88 17.11 -3.92 12.64
CA ASP A 88 16.67 -3.98 11.26
C ASP A 88 17.12 -5.31 10.59
N PRO A 89 16.17 -6.18 10.18
CA PRO A 89 16.47 -7.44 9.49
C PRO A 89 17.18 -7.24 8.14
N PHE A 90 17.07 -6.06 7.54
CA PHE A 90 17.80 -5.71 6.32
C PHE A 90 19.28 -5.46 6.63
N THR A 91 19.57 -4.60 7.61
CA THR A 91 20.96 -4.30 8.04
C THR A 91 21.66 -5.53 8.65
N SER A 92 20.92 -6.40 9.34
CA SER A 92 21.45 -7.65 9.90
C SER A 92 21.57 -8.80 8.89
N LYS A 93 21.35 -8.54 7.58
CA LYS A 93 21.46 -9.50 6.46
C LYS A 93 20.54 -10.72 6.54
N HIS A 94 19.48 -10.67 7.35
CA HIS A 94 18.43 -11.71 7.31
C HIS A 94 17.57 -11.59 6.05
N VAL A 95 17.48 -10.39 5.47
CA VAL A 95 16.76 -10.09 4.24
C VAL A 95 17.69 -9.41 3.24
N SER A 96 17.75 -9.92 2.00
CA SER A 96 18.64 -9.40 0.95
C SER A 96 18.00 -8.26 0.14
N ARG A 97 16.66 -8.29 0.01
CA ARG A 97 15.90 -7.30 -0.77
C ARG A 97 14.70 -6.76 0.00
N ASN A 98 14.39 -5.48 -0.18
CA ASN A 98 13.29 -4.81 0.53
C ASN A 98 11.90 -5.46 0.31
N ASP A 99 11.67 -6.09 -0.84
CA ASP A 99 10.41 -6.78 -1.15
C ASP A 99 10.19 -8.07 -0.34
N GLN A 100 11.24 -8.64 0.24
CA GLN A 100 11.17 -9.85 1.06
C GLN A 100 10.89 -9.57 2.54
N LEU A 101 10.88 -8.29 2.94
CA LEU A 101 10.74 -7.88 4.33
C LEU A 101 9.37 -8.25 4.92
N LEU A 102 8.30 -8.07 4.15
CA LEU A 102 6.94 -8.37 4.57
C LEU A 102 6.70 -9.89 4.72
N PRO A 103 7.09 -10.75 3.75
CA PRO A 103 7.09 -12.21 3.95
C PRO A 103 7.91 -12.65 5.17
N TYR A 104 9.09 -12.06 5.39
CA TYR A 104 9.93 -12.36 6.55
C TYR A 104 9.20 -12.02 7.87
N TYR A 105 8.58 -10.84 7.95
CA TYR A 105 7.79 -10.43 9.11
C TYR A 105 6.63 -11.39 9.41
N VAL A 106 5.91 -11.84 8.37
CA VAL A 106 4.82 -12.81 8.54
C VAL A 106 5.34 -14.14 9.07
N MET A 107 6.48 -14.63 8.58
CA MET A 107 7.11 -15.86 9.08
C MET A 107 7.62 -15.71 10.52
N ASP A 108 8.16 -14.55 10.88
CA ASP A 108 8.67 -14.25 12.23
C ASP A 108 7.53 -14.20 13.26
N VAL A 109 6.42 -13.53 12.93
CA VAL A 109 5.29 -13.36 13.87
C VAL A 109 4.34 -14.55 13.88
N ALA A 110 4.11 -15.18 12.73
CA ALA A 110 3.05 -16.17 12.55
C ALA A 110 3.56 -17.55 12.11
N GLY A 111 4.87 -17.81 12.23
CA GLY A 111 5.50 -19.09 11.87
C GLY A 111 4.98 -20.29 12.67
N SER A 112 4.32 -20.08 13.80
CA SER A 112 3.66 -21.14 14.57
C SER A 112 2.31 -21.60 13.99
N ILE A 113 1.77 -20.88 13.00
CA ILE A 113 0.48 -21.20 12.36
C ILE A 113 0.76 -22.00 11.07
N PRO A 114 0.50 -23.33 11.07
CA PRO A 114 0.76 -24.15 9.88
C PRO A 114 -0.10 -23.69 8.71
N GLY A 115 0.52 -23.49 7.54
CA GLY A 115 -0.14 -23.10 6.28
C GLY A 115 -0.19 -21.60 6.00
N LEU A 116 -0.03 -20.73 7.01
CA LEU A 116 -0.13 -19.28 6.82
C LEU A 116 1.04 -18.70 5.99
N SER A 117 2.25 -19.20 6.18
CA SER A 117 3.41 -18.81 5.37
C SER A 117 3.25 -19.18 3.89
N GLY A 118 2.52 -20.26 3.59
CA GLY A 118 2.25 -20.71 2.23
C GLY A 118 1.10 -19.95 1.54
N LEU A 119 0.24 -19.26 2.30
CA LEU A 119 -0.80 -18.38 1.75
C LEU A 119 -0.23 -17.02 1.29
N PHE A 120 0.90 -16.62 1.86
CA PHE A 120 1.53 -15.32 1.62
C PHE A 120 2.55 -15.32 0.47
N ILE A 121 3.04 -16.51 0.10
CA ILE A 121 3.98 -16.76 -1.00
C ILE A 121 3.19 -17.11 -2.26
#